data_AF-A0A352CC00-F1
#
_entry.id   AF-A0A352CC00-F1
#
_cell.length_a   1.000
_cell.length_b   1.000
_cell.length_c   1.000
_cell.angle_alpha   90.00
_cell.angle_beta   90.00
_cell.angle_gamma   90.00
#
_symmetry.space_group_name_H-M   'P 1'
#
loop_
_entity.id
_entity.type
_entity.pdbx_description
1 polymer ?
#
loop_
_entity_poly.entity_id
_entity_poly.type
_entity_poly.pdbx_seq_one_letter_code
_entity_poly.pdbx_strand_id
1 'polypeptide(L)'
;TWPALIDLLATLPLLLGLLGFGDFKILLMLRLLRFFKLGRYSPGMASLGAALVAERKALFACFVILMGVMLMAASAMHLVEHEAQPDKFGTIPDAMWWAIITLTTVGYGDVYPVTALGRVVAGLIAIAGIGIVALPTGILASAFTDELRRREAERAQKRDAQEG
;
A
#
# COMPACT_ATOMS: atom_id res chain seq x y z
N THR A 1 -20.63 -0.64 16.05
CA THR A 1 -20.14 0.14 14.89
C THR A 1 -18.66 -0.13 14.69
N TRP A 2 -18.11 0.02 13.48
CA TRP A 2 -16.69 -0.20 13.16
C TRP A 2 -15.69 0.44 14.17
N PRO A 3 -15.93 1.65 14.70
CA PRO A 3 -15.08 2.26 15.73
C PRO A 3 -15.05 1.51 17.07
N ALA A 4 -16.16 0.86 17.45
CA ALA A 4 -16.25 0.11 18.69
C ALA A 4 -15.43 -1.19 18.66
N LEU A 5 -15.33 -1.82 17.49
CA LEU A 5 -14.48 -3.00 17.26
C LEU A 5 -12.99 -2.64 17.40
N ILE A 6 -12.57 -1.49 16.87
CA ILE A 6 -11.20 -0.99 16.99
C ILE A 6 -10.88 -0.62 18.44
N ASP A 7 -11.80 0.03 19.16
CA ASP A 7 -11.62 0.35 20.59
C ASP A 7 -11.55 -0.92 21.46
N LEU A 8 -12.39 -1.92 21.17
CA LEU A 8 -12.35 -3.22 21.83
C LEU A 8 -11.01 -3.91 21.60
N LEU A 9 -10.57 -4.04 20.36
CA LEU A 9 -9.28 -4.67 20.00
C LEU A 9 -8.07 -3.91 20.55
N ALA A 10 -8.13 -2.58 20.67
CA ALA A 10 -7.04 -1.77 21.21
C ALA A 10 -6.96 -1.80 22.75
N THR A 11 -8.06 -2.09 23.44
CA THR A 11 -8.12 -2.18 24.91
C THR A 11 -7.99 -3.61 25.43
N LEU A 12 -8.29 -4.61 24.59
CA LEU A 12 -8.13 -6.04 24.88
C LEU A 12 -6.73 -6.42 25.42
N PRO A 13 -5.61 -5.91 24.88
CA PRO A 13 -4.27 -6.29 25.35
C PRO A 13 -3.96 -5.76 26.75
N LEU A 14 -4.58 -4.64 27.15
CA LEU A 14 -4.48 -4.09 28.50
C LEU A 14 -5.24 -4.97 29.49
N LEU A 15 -6.44 -5.41 29.13
CA LEU A 15 -7.28 -6.27 29.96
C LEU A 15 -6.64 -7.65 30.17
N LEU A 16 -6.11 -8.25 29.10
CA LEU A 16 -5.43 -9.54 29.14
C LEU A 16 -4.07 -9.47 29.86
N GLY A 17 -3.35 -8.35 29.71
CA GLY A 17 -2.11 -8.10 30.46
C GLY A 17 -2.36 -7.96 31.96
N LEU A 18 -3.49 -7.37 32.37
CA LEU A 18 -3.88 -7.25 33.78
C LEU A 18 -4.27 -8.60 34.40
N LEU A 19 -4.85 -9.50 33.61
CA LEU A 19 -5.22 -10.87 34.01
C LEU A 19 -4.02 -11.83 34.08
N GLY A 20 -2.79 -11.37 33.83
CA GLY A 20 -1.56 -12.17 33.97
C GLY A 20 -1.12 -12.93 32.72
N PHE A 21 -1.77 -12.74 31.56
CA PHE A 21 -1.41 -13.41 30.30
C PHE A 21 -0.25 -12.71 29.53
N GLY A 22 0.68 -12.07 30.24
CA GLY A 22 1.66 -11.12 29.69
C GLY A 22 2.73 -11.67 28.74
N ASP A 23 2.91 -12.99 28.64
CA ASP A 23 4.02 -13.60 27.90
C ASP A 23 3.80 -13.78 26.39
N PHE A 24 2.59 -13.53 25.89
CA PHE A 24 2.34 -13.61 24.46
C PHE A 24 2.86 -12.34 23.77
N LYS A 25 3.99 -12.45 23.05
CA LYS A 25 4.55 -11.38 22.18
C LYS A 25 3.51 -10.72 21.26
N ILE A 26 2.48 -11.48 20.87
CA ILE A 26 1.33 -11.02 20.09
C ILE A 26 0.54 -9.93 20.84
N LEU A 27 0.34 -10.03 22.16
CA LEU A 27 -0.33 -9.00 22.97
C LEU A 27 0.49 -7.70 23.05
N LEU A 28 1.82 -7.79 23.01
CA LEU A 28 2.70 -6.62 22.89
C LEU A 28 2.51 -5.90 21.56
N MET A 29 2.41 -6.65 20.45
CA MET A 29 2.19 -6.07 19.12
C MET A 29 0.79 -5.48 18.98
N LEU A 30 -0.24 -6.11 19.57
CA LEU A 30 -1.60 -5.55 19.60
C LEU A 30 -1.68 -4.23 20.38
N ARG A 31 -0.74 -3.95 21.30
CA ARG A 31 -0.63 -2.65 21.97
C ARG A 31 -0.30 -1.51 20.99
N LEU A 32 0.23 -1.79 19.80
CA LEU A 32 0.45 -0.79 18.73
C LEU A 32 -0.87 -0.38 18.04
N LEU A 33 -1.94 -1.19 18.15
CA LEU A 33 -3.26 -0.82 17.60
C LEU A 33 -3.82 0.46 18.22
N ARG A 34 -3.38 0.81 19.44
CA ARG A 34 -3.73 2.10 20.06
C ARG A 34 -3.23 3.31 19.27
N PHE A 35 -2.18 3.17 18.46
CA PHE A 35 -1.70 4.24 17.60
C PHE A 35 -2.72 4.59 16.50
N PHE A 36 -3.46 3.60 15.98
CA PHE A 36 -4.56 3.84 15.05
C PHE A 36 -5.73 4.62 15.70
N LYS A 37 -5.82 4.68 17.04
CA LYS A 37 -6.78 5.54 17.75
C LYS A 37 -6.47 7.03 17.56
N LEU A 38 -5.20 7.43 17.44
CA LEU A 38 -4.80 8.81 17.12
C LEU A 38 -5.30 9.23 15.72
N GLY A 39 -5.35 8.28 14.79
CA GLY A 39 -5.91 8.48 13.46
C GLY A 39 -7.38 8.92 13.46
N ARG A 40 -8.16 8.62 14.52
CA ARG A 40 -9.56 9.06 14.61
C ARG A 40 -9.74 10.52 15.02
N TYR A 41 -8.75 11.13 15.67
CA TYR A 41 -8.88 12.49 16.20
C TYR A 41 -8.44 13.57 15.22
N SER A 42 -7.70 13.20 14.17
CA SER A 42 -7.29 14.15 13.12
C SER A 42 -8.34 14.21 12.00
N PRO A 43 -8.95 15.39 11.74
CA PRO A 43 -9.83 15.59 10.59
C PRO A 43 -9.18 15.19 9.27
N GLY A 44 -7.85 15.32 9.14
CA GLY A 44 -7.10 14.97 7.93
C GLY A 44 -7.05 13.46 7.65
N MET A 45 -6.97 12.63 8.70
CA MET A 45 -6.98 11.17 8.53
C MET A 45 -8.36 10.65 8.13
N ALA A 46 -9.42 11.29 8.66
CA ALA A 46 -10.79 11.02 8.25
C ALA A 46 -11.03 11.44 6.79
N SER A 47 -10.41 12.54 6.33
CA SER A 47 -10.43 12.91 4.90
C SER A 47 -9.69 11.88 4.06
N LEU A 48 -8.50 11.45 4.46
CA LEU A 48 -7.73 10.44 3.73
C LEU A 48 -8.50 9.11 3.62
N GLY A 49 -9.13 8.66 4.70
CA GLY A 49 -9.97 7.45 4.69
C GLY A 49 -11.20 7.60 3.77
N ALA A 50 -11.86 8.76 3.79
CA ALA A 50 -12.99 9.03 2.90
C ALA A 50 -12.56 9.06 1.43
N ALA A 51 -11.42 9.68 1.11
CA ALA A 51 -10.83 9.72 -0.21
C ALA A 51 -10.51 8.30 -0.74
N LEU A 52 -9.91 7.44 0.09
CA LEU A 52 -9.63 6.04 -0.26
C LEU A 52 -10.92 5.26 -0.57
N VAL A 53 -11.97 5.44 0.22
CA VAL A 53 -13.25 4.74 0.03
C VAL A 53 -13.99 5.25 -1.21
N ALA A 54 -13.89 6.55 -1.50
CA ALA A 54 -14.42 7.18 -2.70
C ALA A 54 -13.75 6.61 -3.96
N GLU A 55 -12.42 6.56 -3.98
CA GLU A 55 -11.63 6.08 -5.13
C GLU A 55 -11.32 4.58 -5.11
N ARG A 56 -11.98 3.78 -4.25
CA ARG A 56 -11.68 2.35 -4.11
C ARG A 56 -11.72 1.56 -5.42
N LYS A 57 -12.59 1.96 -6.36
CA LYS A 57 -12.70 1.32 -7.67
C LYS A 57 -11.48 1.62 -8.55
N ALA A 58 -11.05 2.89 -8.58
CA ALA A 58 -9.86 3.32 -9.32
C ALA A 58 -8.59 2.70 -8.72
N LEU A 59 -8.47 2.69 -7.40
CA LEU A 59 -7.36 2.04 -6.69
C LEU A 59 -7.33 0.52 -6.94
N PHE A 60 -8.49 -0.14 -6.93
CA PHE A 60 -8.56 -1.57 -7.24
C PHE A 60 -8.18 -1.85 -8.71
N ALA A 61 -8.67 -1.06 -9.66
CA ALA A 61 -8.28 -1.19 -11.07
C ALA A 61 -6.77 -0.96 -11.26
N CYS A 62 -6.22 0.06 -10.60
CA CYS A 62 -4.78 0.32 -10.57
C CYS A 62 -4.03 -0.91 -10.03
N PHE A 63 -4.43 -1.43 -8.87
CA PHE A 63 -3.83 -2.63 -8.28
C PHE A 63 -3.82 -3.83 -9.23
N VAL A 64 -4.93 -4.09 -9.93
CA VAL A 64 -5.01 -5.17 -10.93
C VAL A 64 -4.02 -4.96 -12.08
N ILE A 65 -3.91 -3.73 -12.60
CA ILE A 65 -2.94 -3.39 -13.66
C ILE A 65 -1.50 -3.58 -13.14
N LEU A 66 -1.19 -3.11 -11.94
CA LEU A 66 0.13 -3.25 -11.34
C LEU A 66 0.52 -4.72 -11.14
N MET A 67 -0.43 -5.54 -10.67
CA MET A 67 -0.24 -6.97 -10.54
C MET A 67 0.01 -7.63 -11.91
N GLY A 68 -0.72 -7.22 -12.94
CA GLY A 68 -0.52 -7.70 -14.31
C GLY A 68 0.88 -7.38 -14.84
N VAL A 69 1.35 -6.14 -14.71
CA VAL A 69 2.69 -5.75 -15.17
C VAL A 69 3.78 -6.47 -14.36
N MET A 70 3.57 -6.65 -13.05
CA MET A 70 4.49 -7.42 -12.21
C MET A 70 4.61 -8.88 -12.67
N LEU A 71 3.49 -9.54 -12.98
CA LEU A 71 3.50 -10.91 -13.49
C LEU A 71 4.18 -11.01 -14.86
N MET A 72 3.96 -10.03 -15.74
CA MET A 72 4.64 -9.95 -17.04
C MET A 72 6.16 -9.77 -16.86
N ALA A 73 6.58 -8.87 -15.98
CA ALA A 73 7.98 -8.62 -15.67
C ALA A 73 8.66 -9.86 -15.07
N ALA A 74 8.01 -10.52 -14.11
CA ALA A 74 8.50 -11.75 -13.49
C ALA A 74 8.63 -12.89 -14.51
N SER A 75 7.63 -13.07 -15.37
CA SER A 75 7.63 -14.10 -16.41
C SER A 75 8.74 -13.84 -17.45
N ALA A 76 8.89 -12.60 -17.90
CA ALA A 76 9.95 -12.22 -18.83
C ALA A 76 11.34 -12.47 -18.24
N MET A 77 11.55 -12.15 -16.97
CA MET A 77 12.81 -12.38 -16.28
C MET A 77 13.10 -13.86 -16.04
N HIS A 78 12.09 -14.63 -15.65
CA HIS A 78 12.22 -16.07 -15.55
C HIS A 78 12.69 -16.67 -16.89
N LEU A 79 12.07 -16.28 -18.01
CA LEU A 79 12.45 -16.80 -19.33
C LEU A 79 13.90 -16.51 -19.73
N VAL A 80 14.47 -15.37 -19.32
CA VAL A 80 15.81 -14.95 -19.76
C VAL A 80 16.91 -15.22 -18.73
N GLU A 81 16.58 -15.42 -17.45
CA GLU A 81 17.56 -15.64 -16.38
C GLU A 81 17.47 -17.02 -15.73
N HIS A 82 16.42 -17.82 -15.95
CA HIS A 82 16.23 -19.09 -15.25
C HIS A 82 17.41 -20.06 -15.46
N GLU A 83 17.95 -20.16 -16.68
CA GLU A 83 19.10 -21.04 -16.96
C GLU A 83 20.39 -20.55 -16.29
N ALA A 84 20.60 -19.23 -16.22
CA ALA A 84 21.81 -18.63 -15.65
C ALA A 84 21.77 -18.58 -14.12
N GLN A 85 20.57 -18.43 -13.54
CA GLN A 85 20.34 -18.25 -12.12
C GLN A 85 19.10 -19.05 -11.64
N PRO A 86 19.15 -20.38 -11.68
CA PRO A 86 18.00 -21.22 -11.31
C PRO A 86 17.60 -21.07 -9.83
N ASP A 87 18.52 -20.68 -8.94
CA ASP A 87 18.21 -20.45 -7.52
C ASP A 87 17.47 -19.14 -7.26
N LYS A 88 17.49 -18.19 -8.20
CA LYS A 88 16.93 -16.83 -8.03
C LYS A 88 15.76 -16.54 -8.95
N PHE A 89 15.82 -17.04 -10.18
CA PHE A 89 14.78 -16.94 -11.18
C PHE A 89 14.23 -18.34 -11.52
N GLY A 90 14.27 -19.26 -10.54
CA GLY A 90 13.84 -20.65 -10.63
C GLY A 90 12.39 -20.83 -11.03
N THR A 91 11.53 -20.02 -10.42
CA THR A 91 10.09 -20.04 -10.67
C THR A 91 9.57 -18.62 -10.88
N ILE A 92 8.37 -18.49 -11.45
CA ILE A 92 7.72 -17.17 -11.58
C ILE A 92 7.58 -16.48 -10.22
N PRO A 93 7.14 -17.14 -9.12
CA PRO A 93 7.13 -16.54 -7.79
C PRO A 93 8.50 -16.01 -7.32
N ASP A 94 9.59 -16.70 -7.61
CA ASP A 94 10.93 -16.21 -7.23
C ASP A 94 11.29 -14.94 -8.03
N ALA A 95 10.98 -14.93 -9.33
CA ALA A 95 11.14 -13.76 -10.19
C ALA A 95 10.21 -12.60 -9.79
N MET A 96 9.05 -12.88 -9.17
CA MET A 96 8.15 -11.85 -8.66
C MET A 96 8.79 -11.05 -7.53
N TRP A 97 9.62 -11.65 -6.67
CA TRP A 97 10.35 -10.90 -5.63
C TRP A 97 11.20 -9.80 -6.26
N TRP A 98 12.00 -10.15 -7.28
CA TRP A 98 12.79 -9.19 -8.04
C TRP A 98 11.91 -8.14 -8.73
N ALA A 99 10.80 -8.53 -9.35
CA ALA A 99 9.89 -7.62 -10.02
C ALA A 99 9.26 -6.62 -9.04
N ILE A 100 8.84 -7.07 -7.84
CA ILE A 100 8.27 -6.22 -6.79
C ILE A 100 9.27 -5.13 -6.40
N ILE A 101 10.48 -5.51 -6.00
CA ILE A 101 11.48 -4.55 -5.50
C ILE A 101 11.98 -3.59 -6.60
N THR A 102 11.98 -4.04 -7.86
CA THR A 102 12.40 -3.22 -9.01
C THR A 102 11.31 -2.24 -9.43
N LEU A 103 10.07 -2.71 -9.59
CA LEU A 103 8.93 -1.88 -10.00
C LEU A 103 8.54 -0.85 -8.93
N THR A 104 8.76 -1.17 -7.65
CA THR A 104 8.58 -0.24 -6.53
C THR A 104 9.79 0.65 -6.28
N THR A 105 10.83 0.56 -7.12
CA THR A 105 12.07 1.36 -7.04
C THR A 105 12.89 1.17 -5.75
N VAL A 106 12.66 0.09 -5.00
CA VAL A 106 13.41 -0.24 -3.78
C VAL A 106 14.80 -0.78 -4.14
N GLY A 107 14.86 -1.79 -5.01
CA GLY A 107 16.10 -2.33 -5.56
C GLY A 107 17.16 -2.75 -4.53
N TYR A 108 16.85 -3.72 -3.65
CA TYR A 108 17.80 -4.20 -2.63
C TYR A 108 19.13 -4.72 -3.20
N GLY A 109 19.14 -5.21 -4.44
CA GLY A 109 20.34 -5.73 -5.11
C GLY A 109 20.73 -7.15 -4.70
N ASP A 110 19.89 -7.84 -3.94
CA ASP A 110 20.03 -9.26 -3.55
C ASP A 110 19.77 -10.23 -4.72
N VAL A 111 19.00 -9.79 -5.71
CA VAL A 111 18.72 -10.49 -6.96
C VAL A 111 18.80 -9.48 -8.10
N TYR A 112 19.46 -9.84 -9.20
CA TYR A 112 19.57 -9.01 -10.41
C TYR A 112 19.92 -9.86 -11.64
N PRO A 113 19.55 -9.45 -12.86
CA PRO A 113 19.91 -10.18 -14.07
C PRO A 113 21.42 -10.15 -14.34
N VAL A 114 21.97 -11.29 -14.71
CA VAL A 114 23.38 -11.42 -15.11
C VAL A 114 23.53 -11.56 -16.62
N THR A 115 22.50 -11.99 -17.34
CA THR A 115 22.55 -12.16 -18.79
C THR A 115 22.45 -10.82 -19.52
N ALA A 116 23.01 -10.74 -20.73
CA ALA A 116 22.92 -9.53 -21.55
C ALA A 116 21.47 -9.17 -21.88
N LEU A 117 20.65 -10.17 -22.23
CA LEU A 117 19.23 -9.98 -22.53
C LEU A 117 18.44 -9.57 -21.28
N GLY A 118 18.68 -10.23 -20.14
CA GLY A 118 18.04 -9.89 -18.87
C GLY A 118 18.35 -8.47 -18.42
N ARG A 119 19.56 -7.96 -18.64
CA ARG A 119 19.90 -6.55 -18.36
C ARG A 119 19.14 -5.56 -19.23
N VAL A 120 18.94 -5.88 -20.52
CA VAL A 120 18.12 -5.05 -21.42
C VAL A 120 16.66 -5.04 -20.96
N VAL A 121 16.10 -6.22 -20.69
CA VAL A 121 14.72 -6.37 -20.19
C VAL A 121 14.54 -5.63 -18.86
N ALA A 122 15.47 -5.77 -17.93
CA ALA A 122 15.43 -5.07 -16.65
C ALA A 122 15.53 -3.55 -16.79
N GLY A 123 16.33 -3.04 -17.73
CA GLY A 123 16.37 -1.61 -18.03
C GLY A 123 15.00 -1.07 -18.47
N LEU A 124 14.30 -1.78 -19.35
CA LEU A 124 12.94 -1.42 -19.77
C LEU A 124 11.94 -1.48 -18.61
N ILE A 125 12.01 -2.53 -17.80
CA ILE A 125 11.16 -2.71 -16.61
C ILE A 125 11.40 -1.61 -15.58
N ALA A 126 12.65 -1.20 -15.36
CA ALA A 126 13.00 -0.14 -14.42
C ALA A 126 12.39 1.21 -14.84
N ILE A 127 12.43 1.55 -16.14
CA ILE A 127 11.77 2.76 -16.67
C ILE A 127 10.25 2.67 -16.50
N ALA A 128 9.66 1.50 -16.80
CA ALA A 128 8.22 1.28 -16.61
C ALA A 128 7.78 1.39 -15.14
N GLY A 129 8.65 0.99 -14.19
CA GLY A 129 8.41 1.09 -12.75
C GLY A 129 8.10 2.51 -12.28
N ILE A 130 8.77 3.52 -12.84
CA ILE A 130 8.52 4.94 -12.53
C ILE A 130 7.07 5.32 -12.87
N GLY A 131 6.58 4.91 -14.04
CA GLY A 131 5.19 5.15 -14.45
C GLY A 131 4.18 4.40 -13.58
N ILE A 132 4.53 3.20 -13.14
CA ILE A 132 3.70 2.37 -12.26
C ILE A 132 3.43 3.04 -10.92
N VAL A 133 4.46 3.59 -10.26
CA VAL A 133 4.30 4.25 -8.96
C VAL A 133 3.57 5.59 -9.06
N ALA A 134 3.61 6.23 -10.23
CA ALA A 134 2.91 7.50 -10.47
C ALA A 134 1.38 7.36 -10.44
N LEU A 135 0.82 6.24 -10.91
CA LEU A 135 -0.63 6.02 -10.98
C LEU A 135 -1.33 6.04 -9.61
N PRO A 136 -0.98 5.16 -8.63
CA PRO A 136 -1.65 5.16 -7.34
C PRO A 136 -1.39 6.46 -6.57
N THR A 137 -0.18 7.01 -6.66
CA THR A 137 0.16 8.32 -6.06
C THR A 137 -0.74 9.43 -6.61
N GLY A 138 -0.94 9.48 -7.93
CA GLY A 138 -1.81 10.46 -8.58
C GLY A 138 -3.28 10.34 -8.17
N ILE A 139 -3.81 9.11 -8.17
CA ILE A 139 -5.20 8.83 -7.73
C ILE A 139 -5.39 9.26 -6.27
N LEU A 140 -4.44 8.95 -5.39
CA LEU A 140 -4.52 9.33 -3.98
C LEU A 140 -4.46 10.85 -3.79
N ALA A 141 -3.58 11.52 -4.52
CA ALA A 141 -3.43 12.98 -4.44
C ALA A 141 -4.70 13.71 -4.93
N SER A 142 -5.31 13.27 -6.04
CA SER A 142 -6.56 13.84 -6.54
C SER A 142 -7.71 13.58 -5.55
N ALA A 143 -7.85 12.34 -5.09
CA ALA A 143 -8.89 11.96 -4.13
C ALA A 143 -8.84 12.77 -2.85
N PHE A 144 -7.63 12.98 -2.32
CA PHE A 144 -7.42 13.76 -1.10
C PHE A 144 -7.77 15.24 -1.31
N THR A 145 -7.37 15.81 -2.46
CA THR A 145 -7.68 17.21 -2.81
C THR A 145 -9.19 17.43 -2.98
N ASP A 146 -9.88 16.50 -3.64
CA ASP A 146 -11.32 16.58 -3.86
C ASP A 146 -12.11 16.46 -2.54
N GLU A 147 -11.66 15.58 -1.64
CA GLU A 147 -12.25 15.46 -0.30
C GLU A 147 -12.07 16.74 0.52
N LEU A 148 -10.91 17.39 0.46
CA LEU A 148 -10.68 18.66 1.15
C LEU A 148 -11.62 19.76 0.63
N ARG A 149 -11.71 19.91 -0.70
CA ARG A 149 -12.60 20.89 -1.34
C ARG A 149 -14.07 20.66 -0.97
N ARG A 150 -14.52 19.39 -0.94
CA ARG A 150 -15.89 19.05 -0.55
C ARG A 150 -16.20 19.50 0.87
N ARG A 151 -15.27 19.27 1.81
CA ARG A 151 -15.44 19.67 3.22
C ARG A 151 -15.43 21.18 3.42
N GLU A 152 -14.63 21.91 2.64
CA GLU A 152 -14.64 23.38 2.67
C GLU A 152 -15.97 23.95 2.18
N ALA A 153 -16.50 23.42 1.07
CA ALA A 153 -17.81 23.82 0.54
C ALA A 153 -18.96 23.52 1.53
N GLU A 154 -18.96 22.33 2.15
CA GLU A 154 -19.94 21.96 3.18
C GLU A 154 -19.88 22.88 4.42
N ARG A 155 -18.69 23.38 4.77
CA ARG A 155 -18.51 24.34 5.88
C ARG A 155 -18.99 25.74 5.53
N ALA A 156 -18.78 26.19 4.29
CA ALA A 156 -19.27 27.48 3.80
C ALA A 156 -20.80 27.52 3.80
N GLN A 157 -21.46 26.51 3.22
CA GLN A 157 -22.92 26.42 3.20
C GLN A 157 -23.55 26.42 4.60
N LYS A 158 -22.91 25.75 5.56
CA LYS A 158 -23.38 25.74 6.96
C LYS A 158 -23.25 27.10 7.65
N ARG A 159 -22.28 27.93 7.26
CA ARG A 159 -22.13 29.30 7.77
C ARG A 159 -23.23 30.19 7.20
N ASP A 160 -23.44 30.14 5.89
CA ASP A 160 -24.45 30.96 5.22
C ASP A 160 -25.87 30.64 5.72
N ALA A 161 -26.18 29.36 5.98
CA ALA A 161 -27.45 28.93 6.56
C ALA A 161 -27.65 29.28 8.05
N GLN A 162 -26.59 29.72 8.74
CA GLN A 162 -26.67 30.19 10.13
C GLN A 162 -26.75 31.72 10.22
N GLU A 163 -26.38 32.42 9.15
CA GLU A 163 -26.36 33.89 9.08
C GLU A 163 -27.61 34.49 8.40
N GLY A 164 -28.42 33.69 7.69
CA GLY A 164 -29.70 34.08 7.08
C GLY A 164 -30.92 33.58 7.84
#